data_AF-A0A5C4P065-F1
#
_entry.id   AF-A0A5C4P065-F1
#
_cell.length_a   1.000
_cell.length_b   1.000
_cell.length_c   1.000
_cell.angle_alpha   90.00
_cell.angle_beta   90.00
_cell.angle_gamma   90.00
#
_symmetry.space_group_name_H-M   'P 1'
#
loop_
_entity.id
_entity.type
_entity.pdbx_description
1 polymer ?
#
loop_
_entity_poly.entity_id
_entity_poly.type
_entity_poly.pdbx_seq_one_letter_code
_entity_poly.pdbx_strand_id
1 'polypeptide(L)'
;MSGWWTIISTDTPEQMADMTKVNKDAFLATWEAGLFGADWIVQLCHDGKATQLSSNGFPNRYTALANVVVPLLQAGIAEAQDGEFPQDRLTGWPGCITVHQDRIAACEPGQLLTIEVWDQS
;
A
#
# COMPACT_ATOMS: atom_id res chain seq x y z
N MET A 1 17.05 5.14 8.01
CA MET A 1 15.74 4.98 7.34
C MET A 1 14.93 6.23 7.65
N SER A 2 14.75 7.08 6.64
CA SER A 2 14.03 8.36 6.79
C SER A 2 12.51 8.16 6.78
N GLY A 3 12.06 7.01 6.27
CA GLY A 3 10.66 6.64 6.12
C GLY A 3 10.49 5.47 5.16
N TRP A 4 9.25 5.15 4.87
CA TRP A 4 8.83 4.13 3.92
C TRP A 4 8.05 4.78 2.79
N TRP A 5 8.23 4.32 1.55
CA TRP A 5 7.37 4.68 0.44
C TRP A 5 6.57 3.46 -0.02
N THR A 6 5.25 3.57 0.00
CA THR A 6 4.36 2.46 -0.37
C THR A 6 3.68 2.71 -1.69
N ILE A 7 3.53 1.66 -2.48
CA ILE A 7 2.78 1.63 -3.73
C ILE A 7 1.81 0.45 -3.68
N ILE A 8 0.53 0.70 -3.99
CA ILE A 8 -0.47 -0.35 -4.21
C ILE A 8 -0.90 -0.29 -5.68
N SER A 9 -0.83 -1.45 -6.34
CA SER A 9 -1.11 -1.59 -7.77
C SER A 9 -1.98 -2.81 -8.06
N THR A 10 -2.76 -2.72 -9.13
CA THR A 10 -3.46 -3.87 -9.73
C THR A 10 -2.56 -4.76 -10.56
N ASP A 11 -1.35 -4.28 -10.91
CA ASP A 11 -0.37 -5.08 -11.63
C ASP A 11 0.14 -6.24 -10.78
N THR A 12 0.54 -7.31 -11.46
CA THR A 12 1.18 -8.46 -10.82
C THR A 12 2.55 -8.11 -10.24
N PRO A 13 3.07 -8.89 -9.28
CA PRO A 13 4.43 -8.75 -8.79
C PRO A 13 5.47 -8.70 -9.91
N GLU A 14 5.34 -9.54 -10.93
CA GLU A 14 6.27 -9.62 -12.05
C GLU A 14 6.27 -8.35 -12.89
N GLN A 15 5.09 -7.77 -13.13
CA GLN A 15 4.96 -6.48 -13.84
C GLN A 15 5.55 -5.33 -13.03
N MET A 16 5.29 -5.30 -11.71
CA MET A 16 5.87 -4.29 -10.80
C MET A 16 7.40 -4.40 -10.69
N ALA A 17 7.98 -5.59 -10.89
CA ALA A 17 9.43 -5.78 -10.92
C ALA A 17 10.12 -5.19 -12.17
N ASP A 18 9.40 -5.07 -13.28
CA ASP A 18 9.93 -4.47 -14.50
C ASP A 18 9.81 -2.94 -14.47
N MET A 19 10.79 -2.28 -13.84
CA MET A 19 10.86 -0.81 -13.76
C MET A 19 10.94 -0.11 -15.12
N THR A 20 11.20 -0.83 -16.22
CA THR A 20 11.19 -0.24 -17.57
C THR A 20 9.77 -0.10 -18.14
N LYS A 21 8.78 -0.73 -17.49
CA LYS A 21 7.38 -0.80 -17.93
C LYS A 21 6.40 -0.40 -16.83
N VAL A 22 6.74 0.65 -16.08
CA VAL A 22 5.85 1.18 -15.03
C VAL A 22 4.52 1.62 -15.63
N ASN A 23 3.45 0.92 -15.27
CA ASN A 23 2.08 1.27 -15.64
C ASN A 23 1.43 2.12 -14.54
N LYS A 24 1.51 3.44 -14.70
CA LYS A 24 0.90 4.38 -13.73
C LYS A 24 -0.63 4.26 -13.66
N ASP A 25 -1.27 3.65 -14.66
CA ASP A 25 -2.71 3.47 -14.66
C ASP A 25 -3.18 2.30 -13.77
N ALA A 26 -2.27 1.38 -13.43
CA ALA A 26 -2.52 0.31 -12.48
C ALA A 26 -2.41 0.76 -11.01
N PHE A 27 -1.83 1.94 -10.75
CA PHE A 27 -1.64 2.42 -9.38
C PHE A 27 -2.97 2.82 -8.76
N LEU A 28 -3.24 2.27 -7.59
CA LEU A 28 -4.40 2.56 -6.77
C LEU A 28 -4.10 3.63 -5.73
N ALA A 29 -2.97 3.49 -5.05
CA ALA A 29 -2.53 4.41 -4.02
C ALA A 29 -1.02 4.41 -3.88
N THR A 30 -0.45 5.55 -3.52
CA THR A 30 0.94 5.67 -3.10
C THR A 30 1.10 6.76 -2.05
N TRP A 31 1.96 6.52 -1.06
CA TRP A 31 2.21 7.45 0.03
C TRP A 31 3.56 7.20 0.67
N GLU A 32 4.11 8.25 1.27
CA GLU A 32 5.30 8.19 2.11
C GLU A 32 4.89 8.13 3.59
N ALA A 33 5.66 7.42 4.40
CA ALA A 33 5.35 7.14 5.79
C ALA A 33 6.59 7.21 6.68
N GLY A 34 6.42 7.55 7.97
CA GLY A 34 7.52 7.55 8.94
C GLY A 34 7.97 6.14 9.34
N LEU A 35 8.79 6.02 10.38
CA LEU A 35 9.43 4.76 10.81
C LEU A 35 8.50 3.53 10.95
N PHE A 36 7.24 3.73 11.33
CA PHE A 36 6.24 2.67 11.55
C PHE A 36 5.27 2.48 10.35
N GLY A 37 5.54 3.16 9.24
CA GLY A 37 4.68 3.19 8.05
C GLY A 37 4.44 1.87 7.33
N ALA A 38 5.18 0.82 7.69
CA ALA A 38 5.07 -0.52 7.13
C ALA A 38 4.39 -1.53 8.08
N ASP A 39 4.07 -1.15 9.33
CA ASP A 39 3.57 -2.09 10.34
C ASP A 39 2.22 -2.69 9.98
N TRP A 40 1.37 -1.93 9.27
CA TRP A 40 0.07 -2.40 8.80
C TRP A 40 0.16 -3.63 7.88
N ILE A 41 1.12 -3.67 6.95
CA ILE A 41 1.26 -4.78 6.01
C ILE A 41 1.93 -5.99 6.67
N VAL A 42 2.81 -5.74 7.64
CA VAL A 42 3.38 -6.78 8.50
C VAL A 42 2.27 -7.43 9.32
N GLN A 43 1.37 -6.65 9.91
CA GLN A 43 0.21 -7.16 10.64
C GLN A 43 -0.73 -7.96 9.73
N LEU A 44 -1.00 -7.51 8.50
CA LEU A 44 -1.79 -8.28 7.55
C LEU A 44 -1.15 -9.62 7.19
N CYS A 45 0.18 -9.70 7.10
CA CYS A 45 0.88 -10.95 6.90
C CYS A 45 0.73 -11.88 8.11
N HIS A 46 0.88 -11.35 9.33
CA HIS A 46 0.64 -12.11 10.56
C HIS A 46 -0.79 -12.65 10.67
N ASP A 47 -1.78 -11.88 10.23
CA ASP A 47 -3.19 -12.25 10.18
C ASP A 47 -3.53 -13.24 9.05
N GLY A 48 -2.59 -13.56 8.16
CA GLY A 48 -2.82 -14.39 6.97
C GLY A 48 -3.66 -13.71 5.88
N LYS A 49 -3.80 -12.38 5.94
CA LYS A 49 -4.56 -11.55 4.98
C LYS A 49 -3.70 -11.00 3.84
N ALA A 50 -2.38 -11.05 4.00
CA ALA A 50 -1.39 -10.72 2.99
C ALA A 50 -0.30 -11.80 2.94
N THR A 51 0.39 -11.90 1.81
CA THR A 51 1.54 -12.80 1.62
C THR A 51 2.75 -11.97 1.24
N GLN A 52 3.83 -12.08 2.02
CA GLN A 52 5.12 -11.48 1.66
C GLN A 52 5.83 -12.37 0.63
N LEU A 53 6.18 -11.78 -0.51
CA LEU A 53 6.86 -12.46 -1.62
C LEU A 53 8.37 -12.22 -1.60
N SER A 54 8.80 -11.00 -1.28
CA SER A 54 10.22 -10.64 -1.22
C SER A 54 10.52 -9.74 -0.02
N SER A 55 11.65 -10.02 0.64
CA SER A 55 12.17 -9.26 1.78
C SER A 55 13.70 -9.15 1.83
N ASN A 56 14.40 -9.64 0.81
CA ASN A 56 15.88 -9.64 0.73
C ASN A 56 16.42 -8.32 0.12
N GLY A 57 15.93 -7.18 0.59
CA GLY A 57 16.23 -5.84 0.05
C GLY A 57 14.95 -5.08 -0.33
N PHE A 58 15.13 -3.90 -0.94
CA PHE A 58 13.99 -3.07 -1.38
C PHE A 58 13.69 -3.27 -2.88
N PRO A 59 12.41 -3.36 -3.25
CA PRO A 59 11.24 -3.23 -2.39
C PRO A 59 10.93 -4.53 -1.62
N ASN A 60 10.35 -4.37 -0.44
CA ASN A 60 9.58 -5.45 0.17
C ASN A 60 8.28 -5.59 -0.62
N ARG A 61 8.00 -6.78 -1.15
CA ARG A 61 6.82 -7.01 -1.98
C ARG A 61 5.84 -7.94 -1.30
N TYR A 62 4.57 -7.58 -1.37
CA TYR A 62 3.47 -8.31 -0.79
C TYR A 62 2.33 -8.43 -1.80
N THR A 63 1.49 -9.43 -1.59
CA THR A 63 0.18 -9.53 -2.26
C THR A 63 -0.92 -9.65 -1.23
N ALA A 64 -2.06 -9.01 -1.51
CA ALA A 64 -3.26 -9.12 -0.68
C ALA A 64 -4.49 -8.97 -1.57
N LEU A 65 -5.64 -9.48 -1.10
CA LEU A 65 -6.89 -9.35 -1.83
C LEU A 65 -7.43 -7.92 -1.72
N ALA A 66 -8.10 -7.46 -2.78
CA ALA A 66 -8.73 -6.15 -2.81
C ALA A 66 -9.76 -5.97 -1.69
N ASN A 67 -10.53 -7.01 -1.34
CA ASN A 67 -11.47 -6.93 -0.21
C ASN A 67 -10.80 -6.68 1.16
N VAL A 68 -9.50 -6.95 1.30
CA VAL A 68 -8.72 -6.62 2.49
C VAL A 68 -8.18 -5.19 2.39
N VAL A 69 -7.64 -4.82 1.23
CA VAL A 69 -6.88 -3.57 1.06
C VAL A 69 -7.78 -2.37 0.75
N VAL A 70 -8.81 -2.54 -0.09
CA VAL A 70 -9.72 -1.46 -0.50
C VAL A 70 -10.40 -0.79 0.70
N PRO A 71 -10.95 -1.54 1.69
CA PRO A 71 -11.51 -0.91 2.88
C PRO A 71 -10.47 -0.10 3.67
N LEU A 72 -9.21 -0.56 3.74
CA LEU A 72 -8.12 0.19 4.39
C LEU A 72 -7.78 1.47 3.62
N LEU A 73 -7.80 1.44 2.29
CA LEU A 73 -7.60 2.63 1.46
C LEU A 73 -8.75 3.64 1.64
N GLN A 74 -9.98 3.15 1.76
CA GLN A 74 -11.18 3.97 1.93
C GLN A 74 -11.32 4.56 3.33
N ALA A 75 -10.91 3.82 4.36
CA ALA A 75 -10.87 4.31 5.75
C ALA A 75 -9.75 5.33 5.98
N GLY A 76 -8.85 5.52 5.01
CA GLY A 76 -7.48 5.96 5.27
C GLY A 76 -6.73 4.81 5.92
N ILE A 77 -5.44 4.64 5.63
CA ILE A 77 -4.63 3.49 6.13
C ILE A 77 -4.29 3.72 7.61
N ALA A 78 -5.33 3.78 8.42
CA ALA A 78 -5.44 4.71 9.51
C ALA A 78 -5.69 4.05 10.86
N GLU A 79 -6.43 2.93 10.82
CA GLU A 79 -6.87 2.29 12.04
C GLU A 79 -5.89 1.20 12.52
N ALA A 80 -4.75 1.02 11.86
CA ALA A 80 -3.73 0.05 12.28
C ALA A 80 -2.73 0.68 13.27
N GLN A 81 -3.26 0.92 14.47
CA GLN A 81 -2.58 0.89 15.78
C GLN A 81 -1.64 2.06 16.11
N ASP A 82 -2.20 2.99 16.90
CA ASP A 82 -1.60 4.10 17.65
C ASP A 82 -1.16 5.36 16.89
N GLY A 83 -2.16 6.09 16.37
CA GLY A 83 -2.04 7.51 16.03
C GLY A 83 -3.27 8.11 15.36
N GLU A 84 -4.45 7.90 15.96
CA GLU A 84 -5.82 8.39 15.64
C GLU A 84 -6.10 9.12 14.30
N PHE A 85 -7.12 8.63 13.59
CA PHE A 85 -7.72 9.28 12.42
C PHE A 85 -9.17 9.70 12.69
N PRO A 86 -9.44 11.02 12.75
CA PRO A 86 -10.80 11.53 12.79
C PRO A 86 -11.26 12.03 11.42
N GLN A 87 -12.56 11.84 11.17
CA GLN A 87 -13.32 12.23 9.98
C GLN A 87 -13.01 13.63 9.41
N ASP A 88 -13.15 13.73 8.09
CA ASP A 88 -13.28 14.94 7.25
C ASP A 88 -12.19 16.02 7.36
N ARG A 89 -10.96 15.64 7.68
CA ARG A 89 -9.77 16.45 7.38
C ARG A 89 -8.73 15.61 6.65
N LEU A 90 -8.21 16.12 5.54
CA LEU A 90 -6.91 15.70 4.98
C LEU A 90 -5.89 15.80 6.13
N THR A 91 -5.63 14.67 6.77
CA THR A 91 -4.74 14.55 7.92
C THR A 91 -3.39 15.11 7.50
N GLY A 92 -2.86 16.09 8.25
CA GLY A 92 -1.65 16.86 7.94
C GLY A 92 -0.37 16.03 7.83
N TRP A 93 -0.30 15.20 6.79
CA TRP A 93 0.84 14.39 6.37
C TRP A 93 1.77 15.24 5.50
N PRO A 94 3.06 15.41 5.85
CA PRO A 94 4.00 16.20 5.07
C PRO A 94 4.63 15.39 3.93
N GLY A 95 3.83 14.60 3.20
CA GLY A 95 4.29 13.73 2.12
C GLY A 95 3.27 13.62 0.98
N CYS A 96 3.74 13.42 -0.25
CA CYS A 96 2.89 13.32 -1.43
C CYS A 96 2.05 12.03 -1.40
N ILE A 97 0.80 12.13 -0.96
CA ILE A 97 -0.19 11.06 -1.10
C ILE A 97 -0.89 11.17 -2.46
N THR A 98 -0.97 10.07 -3.20
CA THR A 98 -1.80 9.96 -4.40
C THR A 98 -2.74 8.77 -4.22
N VAL A 99 -4.04 9.00 -4.32
CA VAL A 99 -5.08 7.96 -4.22
C VAL A 99 -6.01 8.11 -5.42
N HIS A 100 -6.20 7.03 -6.16
CA HIS A 100 -7.07 6.98 -7.33
C HIS A 100 -8.40 6.29 -6.95
N GLN A 101 -9.31 7.06 -6.37
CA GLN A 101 -10.61 6.57 -5.86
C GLN A 101 -11.41 5.80 -6.92
N ASP A 102 -11.45 6.28 -8.17
CA ASP A 102 -12.16 5.61 -9.26
C ASP A 102 -11.59 4.21 -9.55
N ARG A 103 -10.28 4.04 -9.44
CA ARG A 103 -9.60 2.75 -9.69
C ARG A 103 -9.80 1.79 -8.53
N ILE A 104 -9.78 2.32 -7.30
CA ILE A 104 -10.09 1.56 -6.08
C ILE A 104 -11.53 1.04 -6.14
N ALA A 105 -12.48 1.88 -6.54
CA ALA A 105 -13.88 1.50 -6.68
C ALA A 105 -14.13 0.47 -7.80
N ALA A 106 -13.25 0.41 -8.80
CA ALA A 106 -13.31 -0.56 -9.89
C ALA A 106 -12.66 -1.92 -9.57
N CYS A 107 -12.03 -2.08 -8.40
CA CYS A 107 -11.38 -3.33 -8.02
C CYS A 107 -12.43 -4.41 -7.66
N GLU A 108 -12.27 -5.59 -8.22
CA GLU A 108 -13.09 -6.74 -7.83
C GLU A 108 -12.67 -7.25 -6.45
N PRO A 109 -13.59 -7.63 -5.54
CA PRO A 109 -13.22 -8.04 -4.17
C PRO A 109 -12.19 -9.18 -4.08
N GLY A 110 -12.22 -10.11 -5.04
CA GLY A 110 -11.28 -11.23 -5.14
C GLY A 110 -10.02 -10.94 -5.95
N GLN A 111 -9.85 -9.71 -6.45
CA GLN A 111 -8.67 -9.32 -7.21
C GLN A 111 -7.46 -9.29 -6.30
N LEU A 112 -6.37 -9.91 -6.74
CA LEU A 112 -5.09 -9.84 -6.05
C LEU A 112 -4.42 -8.51 -6.39
N LEU A 113 -4.00 -7.78 -5.36
CA LEU A 113 -3.27 -6.52 -5.48
C LEU A 113 -1.82 -6.74 -5.07
N THR A 114 -0.93 -6.01 -5.71
CA THR A 114 0.49 -5.96 -5.35
C THR A 114 0.76 -4.73 -4.50
N ILE A 115 1.50 -4.93 -3.42
CA ILE A 115 1.93 -3.88 -2.52
C ILE A 115 3.46 -3.90 -2.48
N GLU A 116 4.07 -2.75 -2.71
CA GLU A 116 5.51 -2.56 -2.58
C GLU A 116 5.81 -1.54 -1.50
N VAL A 117 6.78 -1.85 -0.64
CA VAL A 117 7.28 -0.96 0.39
C VAL A 117 8.77 -0.76 0.19
N TRP A 118 9.15 0.48 -0.06
CA TRP A 118 10.51 0.95 -0.31
C TRP A 118 11.05 1.68 0.92
N ASP A 119 12.34 1.52 1.22
CA ASP A 119 13.03 2.37 2.20
C ASP A 119 13.46 3.69 1.57
N GLN A 120 13.32 4.78 2.32
CA GLN A 120 13.72 6.13 1.93
C GLN A 120 15.11 6.50 2.49
N SER A 121 16.04 5.55 2.53
CA SER A 121 17.43 5.79 2.98
C SER A 121 18.22 6.66 2.02
#